data_AF-A0AAX3N7B3-F1
#
_entry.id   AF-A0AAX3N7B3-F1
#
_cell.length_a   1.000
_cell.length_b   1.000
_cell.length_c   1.000
_cell.angle_alpha   90.00
_cell.angle_beta   90.00
_cell.angle_gamma   90.00
#
_symmetry.space_group_name_H-M   'P 1'
#
loop_
_entity.id
_entity.type
_entity.pdbx_description
1 polymer ?
#
loop_
_entity_poly.entity_id
_entity_poly.type
_entity_poly.pdbx_seq_one_letter_code
_entity_poly.pdbx_strand_id
1 'polypeptide(L)' 'MRKDRNITGSVLALIYCFVLYTILTDALPGEAPNNPLWVYSLIPIGAVVITSLFDYVVKFDFFKKKFKKEKE' A
#
# COMPACT_ATOMS: atom_id res chain seq x y z
N MET A 1 -21.24 1.66 12.41
CA MET A 1 -21.29 1.74 10.94
C MET A 1 -20.14 0.88 10.39
N ARG A 2 -20.40 -0.33 9.89
CA ARG A 2 -19.35 -1.17 9.28
C ARG A 2 -18.95 -0.51 7.96
N LYS A 3 -17.87 0.27 7.97
CA LYS A 3 -17.30 0.86 6.76
C LYS A 3 -16.65 -0.29 5.99
N ASP A 4 -17.29 -0.75 4.92
CA ASP A 4 -16.69 -1.65 3.92
C ASP A 4 -15.35 -1.02 3.51
N ARG A 5 -14.24 -1.56 4.01
CA ARG A 5 -12.91 -1.11 3.62
C ARG A 5 -12.59 -1.73 2.28
N ASN A 6 -12.21 -0.91 1.31
CA ASN A 6 -11.73 -1.38 0.01
C ASN A 6 -10.49 -2.27 0.20
N ILE A 7 -10.66 -3.58 -0.01
CA ILE A 7 -9.59 -4.57 0.22
C ILE A 7 -8.46 -4.33 -0.78
N THR A 8 -8.79 -4.05 -2.04
CA THR A 8 -7.81 -3.76 -3.11
C THR A 8 -6.87 -2.60 -2.74
N GLY A 9 -7.40 -1.50 -2.20
CA GLY A 9 -6.59 -0.35 -1.80
C GLY A 9 -5.66 -0.65 -0.64
N SER A 10 -6.12 -1.45 0.32
CA SER A 10 -5.30 -1.88 1.46
C SER A 10 -4.17 -2.83 1.03
N VAL A 11 -4.46 -3.78 0.14
CA VAL A 11 -3.45 -4.71 -0.40
C VAL A 11 -2.38 -3.94 -1.18
N LEU A 12 -2.78 -2.98 -2.01
CA LEU A 12 -1.81 -2.19 -2.78
C LEU A 12 -0.95 -1.29 -1.90
N ALA A 13 -1.53 -0.69 -0.86
CA ALA A 13 -0.77 0.11 0.10
C ALA A 13 0.28 -0.73 0.85
N LEU A 14 -0.06 -1.98 1.20
CA LEU A 14 0.91 -2.92 1.78
C LEU A 14 2.05 -3.23 0.80
N ILE A 15 1.73 -3.57 -0.45
CA ILE A 15 2.74 -3.83 -1.49
C ILE A 15 3.67 -2.62 -1.65
N TYR A 16 3.12 -1.41 -1.71
CA TYR A 16 3.91 -0.17 -1.78
C TYR A 16 4.86 -0.03 -0.59
N CYS A 17 4.38 -0.24 0.65
CA CYS A 17 5.22 -0.16 1.84
C CYS A 17 6.38 -1.16 1.77
N PHE A 18 6.13 -2.41 1.37
CA PHE A 18 7.18 -3.43 1.25
C PHE A 18 8.19 -3.08 0.16
N VAL A 19 7.75 -2.70 -1.04
CA VAL A 19 8.64 -2.34 -2.14
C VAL A 19 9.49 -1.13 -1.78
N LEU A 20 8.87 -0.08 -1.24
CA LEU A 20 9.59 1.13 -0.84
C LEU A 20 10.58 0.83 0.29
N TYR A 21 10.19 0.03 1.28
CA TYR A 21 11.11 -0.41 2.34
C TYR A 21 12.31 -1.15 1.75
N THR A 22 12.09 -2.12 0.85
CA THR A 22 13.20 -2.85 0.20
C THR A 22 14.15 -1.93 -0.53
N ILE A 23 13.63 -0.93 -1.26
CA ILE A 23 14.45 0.07 -1.97
C ILE A 23 15.25 0.94 -0.99
N LEU A 24 14.65 1.37 0.12
CA LEU A 24 15.36 2.19 1.12
C LEU A 24 16.39 1.38 1.92
N THR A 25 16.22 0.07 2.03
CA THR A 25 17.17 -0.80 2.74
C THR A 25 18.19 -1.44 1.82
N ASP A 26 17.99 -1.34 0.50
CA ASP A 26 18.94 -1.84 -0.49
C ASP A 26 20.18 -0.95 -0.47
N ALA A 27 21.24 -1.47 0.14
CA ALA A 27 22.52 -0.82 0.31
C ALA A 27 23.63 -1.78 -0.11
N LEU A 28 24.77 -1.23 -0.54
CA LEU A 28 25.92 -2.06 -0.90
C LEU A 28 26.35 -2.93 0.29
N PRO A 29 26.80 -4.17 0.02
CA PRO A 29 27.23 -5.08 1.08
C PRO A 29 28.39 -4.47 1.87
N GLY A 30 28.13 -4.16 3.14
CA GLY A 30 29.10 -3.56 4.06
C GLY A 30 28.80 -2.11 4.47
N GLU A 31 27.81 -1.45 3.85
CA GLU A 31 27.38 -0.10 4.22
C GLU A 31 25.96 -0.12 4.79
N ALA A 32 25.73 0.66 5.86
CA ALA A 32 24.38 0.89 6.34
C ALA A 32 23.64 1.80 5.33
N PRO A 33 22.34 1.60 5.09
CA PRO A 33 21.56 2.48 4.23
C PRO A 33 21.66 3.92 4.70
N ASN A 34 22.37 4.77 3.93
CA ASN A 34 22.60 6.19 4.21
C ASN A 34 21.56 7.06 3.49
N ASN A 35 20.28 6.75 3.70
CA ASN A 35 19.19 7.54 3.15
C ASN A 35 18.81 8.65 4.13
N PRO A 36 18.58 9.89 3.65
CA PRO A 36 18.20 10.97 4.53
C PRO A 36 16.85 10.67 5.19
N LEU A 37 16.75 10.97 6.50
CA LEU A 37 15.66 10.50 7.37
C LEU A 37 14.25 10.87 6.87
N TRP A 38 14.10 11.96 6.13
CA TRP A 38 12.82 12.41 5.58
C TRP A 38 12.25 11.46 4.51
N VAL A 39 13.10 10.68 3.84
CA VAL A 39 12.66 9.74 2.78
C VAL A 39 11.82 8.61 3.40
N TYR A 40 12.11 8.21 4.64
CA TYR A 40 11.31 7.22 5.36
C TYR A 40 9.88 7.72 5.65
N SER A 41 9.67 9.04 5.72
CA SER A 41 8.31 9.61 5.85
C SER A 41 7.46 9.41 4.59
N LEU A 42 8.05 9.09 3.43
CA LEU A 42 7.31 8.77 2.21
C LEU A 42 6.54 7.44 2.32
N ILE A 43 6.94 6.55 3.25
CA ILE A 43 6.26 5.27 3.49
C ILE A 43 4.83 5.51 4.01
N PRO A 44 4.61 6.17 5.17
CA PRO A 44 3.26 6.45 5.63
C PRO A 44 2.50 7.42 4.72
N ILE A 45 3.16 8.41 4.12
CA ILE A 45 2.52 9.36 3.21
C ILE A 45 1.96 8.63 1.97
N GLY A 46 2.77 7.81 1.31
CA GLY A 46 2.34 7.07 0.14
C GLY A 46 1.24 6.05 0.45
N ALA A 47 1.29 5.39 1.61
CA ALA A 47 0.22 4.52 2.05
C ALA A 47 -1.12 5.27 2.21
N VAL A 48 -1.11 6.47 2.79
CA VAL A 48 -2.31 7.32 2.92
C VAL A 48 -2.83 7.77 1.55
N VAL A 49 -1.93 8.14 0.63
CA VAL A 49 -2.30 8.54 -0.73
C VAL A 49 -2.95 7.38 -1.48
N ILE A 50 -2.35 6.18 -1.46
CA ILE A 50 -2.87 4.99 -2.15
C ILE A 50 -4.22 4.58 -1.57
N THR A 51 -4.31 4.48 -0.24
CA THR A 51 -5.58 4.12 0.42
C THR A 51 -6.66 5.15 0.12
N SER A 52 -6.35 6.45 0.17
CA SER A 52 -7.31 7.51 -0.15
C SER A 52 -7.74 7.47 -1.62
N LEU A 53 -6.80 7.26 -2.55
CA LEU A 53 -7.10 7.19 -3.97
C LEU A 53 -7.99 5.99 -4.29
N PHE A 54 -7.73 4.84 -3.69
CA PHE A 54 -8.58 3.67 -3.84
C PHE A 54 -9.91 3.78 -3.08
N ASP A 55 -9.98 4.45 -1.94
CA ASP A 55 -11.25 4.64 -1.20
C ASP A 55 -12.15 5.67 -1.90
N TYR A 56 -11.58 6.73 -2.49
CA TYR A 56 -12.33 7.84 -3.12
C TYR A 56 -12.56 7.67 -4.63
N VAL A 57 -11.52 7.30 -5.39
CA VAL A 57 -11.59 7.28 -6.87
C VAL A 57 -12.07 5.91 -7.36
N VAL A 58 -11.59 4.84 -6.73
CA VAL A 58 -11.84 3.47 -7.20
C VAL A 58 -12.82 2.76 -6.27
N LYS A 59 -14.13 3.03 -6.40
CA LYS A 59 -15.19 2.21 -5.75
C LYS A 59 -15.26 0.75 -6.26
N PHE A 60 -14.33 0.36 -7.14
CA PHE A 60 -14.26 -0.96 -7.73
C PHE A 60 -13.40 -1.88 -6.85
N ASP A 61 -14.04 -2.53 -5.88
CA ASP A 61 -13.41 -3.54 -5.07
C ASP A 61 -13.37 -4.87 -5.87
N PHE A 62 -12.27 -5.06 -6.60
CA PHE A 62 -12.07 -6.24 -7.46
C PHE A 62 -12.23 -7.54 -6.67
N PHE A 63 -11.83 -7.51 -5.39
CA PHE A 63 -12.00 -8.64 -4.46
C PHE A 63 -13.46 -8.82 -4.05
N LYS A 64 -14.20 -7.75 -3.70
CA LYS A 64 -15.63 -7.86 -3.38
C LYS A 64 -16.44 -8.45 -4.54
N LYS A 65 -16.12 -8.06 -5.78
CA LYS A 65 -16.77 -8.61 -6.97
C LYS A 65 -16.42 -10.09 -7.20
N LYS A 66 -15.20 -10.50 -6.88
CA LYS A 66 -14.75 -11.91 -6.96
C LYS A 66 -15.42 -12.79 -5.90
N PHE A 67 -15.44 -12.36 -4.64
CA PHE A 67 -16.08 -13.08 -3.54
C PHE A 67 -17.60 -13.18 -3.66
N LYS A 68 -18.25 -12.20 -4.31
CA LYS A 68 -19.69 -12.28 -4.60
C LYS A 68 -19.99 -13.33 -5.68
N LYS A 69 -19.07 -13.53 -6.63
CA LYS A 69 -19.21 -14.51 -7.72
C LYS A 69 -18.93 -15.95 -7.31
N GLU A 70 -18.15 -16.19 -6.26
CA GLU A 70 -17.87 -17.54 -5.73
C GLU A 70 -19.00 -18.11 -4.86
N LYS A 71 -19.98 -17.28 -4.47
CA LYS A 71 -21.15 -17.69 -3.66
C LYS A 71 -22.43 -17.87 -4.47
N GLU A 72 -22.37 -17.68 -5.78
CA GLU A 72 -23.46 -17.89 -6.74
C GLU A 72 -23.16 -19.16 -7.55
#